data_AF-A0A357MCS6-F1
#
_entry.id   AF-A0A357MCS6-F1
#
_cell.length_a   1.000
_cell.length_b   1.000
_cell.length_c   1.000
_cell.angle_alpha   90.00
_cell.angle_beta   90.00
_cell.angle_gamma   90.00
#
_symmetry.space_group_name_H-M   'P 1'
#
loop_
_entity.id
_entity.type
_entity.pdbx_description
1 polymer ?
#
loop_
_entity_poly.entity_id
_entity_poly.type
_entity_poly.pdbx_seq_one_letter_code
_entity_poly.pdbx_strand_id
1 'polypeptide(L)'
;MNLLLYILRFVLHLLIVWGMWLLIKPLIERHLRQVGQKVDFRIKHKMSIFGKRVSSLKKRLWLYRHLDNLLYFVHRKYEPGISVMRFIMRTAIVFIAVFLSGLLTLSELPGQLSFNNPFLEGITFNEGRSIQGAWRFPLFMAVIFATIPYFRMRYIYAQRKVHGSYDLLDVVKISTKFTHLSVDSVLDRTADFLTDKNVLKGPLKLLGAAFSNYSNEKELVEEAGRFSNAIGTTFALEFISDLLYAEKEGTRYLKSSLMLLNRSMEQQRETILTVKAGSRDAISLGLYGNLLVLVSTVGTFMYMLKPDIYFQLQFETTVGLSFLMVIVSGLFISFVISTILARPKLDYH
;
A
#
# COMPACT_ATOMS: atom_id res chain seq x y z
N MET A 1 25.49 -23.40 -15.33
CA MET A 1 25.68 -23.74 -13.89
C MET A 1 25.90 -22.50 -13.01
N ASN A 2 26.64 -21.49 -13.47
CA ASN A 2 26.94 -20.28 -12.67
C ASN A 2 25.72 -19.41 -12.31
N LEU A 3 24.75 -19.24 -13.22
CA LEU A 3 23.57 -18.40 -12.99
C LEU A 3 22.66 -18.93 -11.86
N LEU A 4 22.46 -20.24 -11.78
CA LEU A 4 21.67 -20.85 -10.70
C LEU A 4 22.35 -20.61 -9.35
N LEU A 5 23.68 -20.70 -9.30
CA LEU A 5 24.46 -20.36 -8.11
C LEU A 5 24.33 -18.87 -7.73
N TYR A 6 24.31 -17.95 -8.70
CA TYR A 6 24.09 -16.53 -8.44
C TYR A 6 22.68 -16.22 -7.92
N ILE A 7 21.64 -16.83 -8.50
CA ILE A 7 20.27 -16.70 -7.99
C ILE A 7 20.17 -17.26 -6.58
N LEU A 8 20.72 -18.47 -6.35
CA LEU A 8 20.73 -19.11 -5.04
C LEU A 8 21.44 -18.22 -4.01
N ARG A 9 22.58 -17.65 -4.40
CA ARG A 9 23.36 -16.74 -3.56
C ARG A 9 22.59 -15.46 -3.25
N PHE A 10 21.93 -14.85 -4.23
CA PHE A 10 21.08 -13.67 -4.00
C PHE A 10 19.92 -13.98 -3.04
N VAL A 11 19.26 -15.13 -3.20
CA VAL A 11 18.20 -15.59 -2.29
C VAL A 11 18.73 -15.80 -0.88
N LEU A 12 19.92 -16.41 -0.74
CA LEU A 12 20.57 -16.60 0.56
C LEU A 12 20.91 -15.26 1.24
N HIS A 13 21.42 -14.26 0.50
CA HIS A 13 21.64 -12.93 1.07
C HIS A 13 20.34 -12.29 1.57
N LEU A 14 19.25 -12.38 0.80
CA LEU A 14 17.94 -11.89 1.25
C LEU A 14 17.43 -12.64 2.48
N LEU A 15 17.66 -13.95 2.57
CA LEU A 15 17.29 -14.77 3.72
C LEU A 15 18.08 -14.36 4.98
N ILE A 16 19.39 -14.13 4.85
CA ILE A 16 20.25 -13.65 5.94
C ILE A 16 19.77 -12.28 6.43
N VAL A 17 19.51 -11.33 5.53
CA VAL A 17 19.00 -10.01 5.89
C VAL A 17 17.63 -10.10 6.55
N TRP A 18 16.76 -11.00 6.08
CA TRP A 18 15.47 -11.26 6.71
C TRP A 18 15.62 -11.83 8.12
N GLY A 19 16.54 -12.78 8.32
CA GLY A 19 16.88 -13.34 9.63
C GLY A 19 17.40 -12.27 10.61
N MET A 20 18.35 -11.44 10.18
CA MET A 20 18.85 -10.31 10.97
C MET A 20 17.73 -9.33 11.32
N TRP A 21 16.82 -9.05 10.39
CA TRP A 21 15.68 -8.18 10.65
C TRP A 21 14.76 -8.73 11.75
N LEU A 22 14.49 -10.04 11.77
CA LEU A 22 13.67 -10.65 12.82
C LEU A 22 14.29 -10.53 14.22
N LEU A 23 15.62 -10.58 14.31
CA LEU A 23 16.36 -10.39 15.56
C LEU A 23 16.39 -8.92 16.01
N ILE A 24 16.56 -7.99 15.07
CA ILE A 24 16.66 -6.55 15.34
C ILE A 24 15.30 -5.94 15.67
N LYS A 25 14.23 -6.40 15.01
CA LYS A 25 12.86 -5.88 15.16
C LYS A 25 12.43 -5.71 16.64
N PRO A 26 12.52 -6.72 17.53
CA PRO A 26 12.09 -6.56 18.92
C PRO A 26 12.89 -5.51 19.70
N LEU A 27 14.17 -5.30 19.36
CA LEU A 27 15.05 -4.32 20.03
C LEU A 27 14.66 -2.87 19.65
N ILE A 28 14.26 -2.68 18.40
CA ILE A 28 13.91 -1.35 17.86
C ILE A 28 12.44 -0.98 18.18
N GLU A 29 11.55 -1.95 18.37
CA GLU A 29 10.11 -1.72 18.61
C GLU A 29 9.85 -0.73 19.77
N ARG A 30 10.60 -0.81 20.88
CA ARG A 30 10.46 0.11 22.02
C ARG A 30 10.85 1.55 21.67
N HIS A 31 11.97 1.71 20.97
CA HIS A 31 12.44 3.02 20.52
C HIS A 31 11.52 3.63 19.46
N LEU A 32 11.01 2.80 18.54
CA LEU A 32 10.02 3.19 17.53
C LEU A 32 8.75 3.74 18.17
N ARG A 33 8.26 3.13 19.25
CA ARG A 33 7.08 3.62 19.97
C ARG A 33 7.30 5.02 20.53
N GLN A 34 8.41 5.22 21.23
CA GLN A 34 8.75 6.51 21.84
C GLN A 34 8.95 7.61 20.78
N VAL A 35 9.67 7.30 19.70
CA VAL A 35 9.90 8.25 18.60
C VAL A 35 8.61 8.53 17.83
N GLY A 36 7.81 7.50 17.55
CA GLY A 36 6.54 7.61 16.85
C GLY A 36 5.56 8.53 17.57
N GLN A 37 5.40 8.36 18.88
CA GLN A 37 4.54 9.22 19.71
C GLN A 37 5.05 10.67 19.75
N LYS A 38 6.36 10.89 19.92
CA LYS A 38 6.94 12.24 19.91
C LYS A 38 6.76 12.93 18.56
N VAL A 39 6.88 12.20 17.46
CA VAL A 39 6.69 12.75 16.11
C VAL A 39 5.22 13.07 15.86
N ASP A 40 4.30 12.19 16.24
CA ASP A 40 2.87 12.43 16.09
C ASP A 40 2.42 13.67 16.87
N PHE A 41 2.83 13.77 18.14
CA PHE A 41 2.56 14.94 18.97
C PHE A 41 3.10 16.24 18.34
N ARG A 42 4.35 16.22 17.87
CA ARG A 42 4.96 17.40 17.20
C ARG A 42 4.22 17.77 15.91
N ILE A 43 3.73 16.78 15.16
CA ILE A 43 2.99 17.02 13.92
C ILE A 43 1.63 17.63 14.22
N LYS A 44 0.86 17.04 15.14
CA LYS A 44 -0.45 17.56 15.58
C LYS A 44 -0.33 18.97 16.17
N HIS A 45 0.65 19.20 17.05
CA HIS A 45 0.91 20.50 17.65
C HIS A 45 1.32 21.55 16.62
N LYS A 46 2.19 21.20 15.66
CA LYS A 46 2.57 22.11 14.57
C LYS A 46 1.39 22.41 13.66
N MET A 47 0.50 21.45 13.39
CA MET A 47 -0.70 21.70 12.58
C MET A 47 -1.68 22.66 13.27
N SER A 48 -1.86 22.53 14.58
CA SER A 48 -2.68 23.44 15.37
C SER A 48 -2.17 24.89 15.32
N ILE A 49 -0.86 25.09 15.29
CA ILE A 49 -0.25 26.43 15.33
C ILE A 49 -0.03 27.03 13.93
N PHE A 50 0.36 26.21 12.95
CA PHE A 50 0.80 26.66 11.63
C PHE A 50 -0.25 26.48 10.53
N GLY A 51 -1.54 26.54 10.86
CA GLY A 51 -2.66 26.26 9.96
C GLY A 51 -2.66 26.98 8.59
N LYS A 52 -1.78 27.96 8.33
CA LYS A 52 -1.73 28.68 7.04
C LYS A 52 -0.35 29.07 6.44
N ARG A 53 0.82 28.86 7.06
CA ARG A 53 2.02 29.69 6.71
C ARG A 53 3.34 29.09 6.19
N VAL A 54 3.53 27.79 5.91
CA VAL A 54 4.83 27.34 5.31
C VAL A 54 4.68 26.21 4.29
N SER A 55 5.14 26.44 3.06
CA SER A 55 4.96 25.57 1.88
C SER A 55 5.82 24.30 1.86
N SER A 56 7.04 24.32 2.40
CA SER A 56 7.96 23.17 2.41
C SER A 56 7.60 22.14 3.51
N LEU A 57 7.28 22.62 4.71
CA LEU A 57 6.76 21.79 5.80
C LEU A 57 5.44 21.12 5.41
N LYS A 58 4.59 21.81 4.64
CA LYS A 58 3.32 21.27 4.12
C LYS A 58 3.51 20.02 3.25
N LYS A 59 4.55 19.94 2.41
CA LYS A 59 4.83 18.74 1.59
C LYS A 59 5.22 17.53 2.45
N ARG A 60 6.11 17.71 3.43
CA ARG A 60 6.53 16.61 4.33
C ARG A 60 5.37 16.15 5.23
N LEU A 61 4.57 17.10 5.73
CA LEU A 61 3.34 16.82 6.47
C LEU A 61 2.31 16.11 5.59
N TRP A 62 2.20 16.46 4.31
CA TRP A 62 1.27 15.83 3.39
C TRP A 62 1.61 14.35 3.13
N LEU A 63 2.88 14.02 2.88
CA LEU A 63 3.30 12.63 2.71
C LEU A 63 3.05 11.79 3.97
N TYR A 64 3.37 12.34 5.15
CA TYR A 64 3.09 11.68 6.42
C TYR A 64 1.58 11.45 6.60
N ARG A 65 0.76 12.50 6.40
CA ARG A 65 -0.70 12.42 6.52
C ARG A 65 -1.31 11.44 5.53
N HIS A 66 -0.79 11.39 4.30
CA HIS A 66 -1.23 10.44 3.28
C HIS A 66 -0.96 9.00 3.72
N LEU A 67 0.25 8.69 4.17
CA LEU A 67 0.59 7.37 4.69
C LEU A 67 -0.23 7.02 5.92
N ASP A 68 -0.43 7.98 6.82
CA ASP A 68 -1.19 7.80 8.05
C ASP A 68 -2.68 7.51 7.79
N ASN A 69 -3.28 8.23 6.84
CA ASN A 69 -4.65 7.97 6.38
C ASN A 69 -4.80 6.59 5.72
N LEU A 70 -3.82 6.19 4.90
CA LEU A 70 -3.83 4.85 4.32
C LEU A 70 -3.70 3.77 5.39
N LEU A 71 -2.80 3.95 6.35
CA LEU A 71 -2.53 2.97 7.41
C LEU A 71 -3.65 2.86 8.43
N TYR A 72 -4.37 3.96 8.69
CA TYR A 72 -5.57 4.00 9.53
C TYR A 72 -6.57 2.91 9.14
N PHE A 73 -6.79 2.76 7.83
CA PHE A 73 -7.76 1.81 7.31
C PHE A 73 -7.15 0.44 6.98
N VAL A 74 -5.85 0.38 6.66
CA VAL A 74 -5.15 -0.85 6.27
C VAL A 74 -4.74 -1.72 7.44
N HIS A 75 -4.34 -1.13 8.57
CA HIS A 75 -3.74 -1.88 9.66
C HIS A 75 -4.76 -2.18 10.77
N ARG A 76 -4.93 -3.46 11.14
CA ARG A 76 -5.88 -3.86 12.20
C ARG A 76 -5.49 -3.33 13.59
N LYS A 77 -4.17 -3.17 13.82
CA LYS A 77 -3.60 -2.62 15.06
C LYS A 77 -2.98 -1.27 14.76
N TYR A 78 -3.76 -0.39 14.14
CA TYR A 78 -3.30 0.95 13.83
C TYR A 78 -3.02 1.70 15.14
N GLU A 79 -1.78 2.13 15.28
CA GLU A 79 -1.30 3.01 16.34
C GLU A 79 -0.86 4.33 15.69
N PRO A 80 -1.42 5.50 16.10
CA PRO A 80 -1.04 6.80 15.58
C PRO A 80 0.47 7.05 15.65
N GLY A 81 1.06 7.51 14.55
CA GLY A 81 2.49 7.77 14.37
C GLY A 81 3.43 6.57 14.37
N ILE A 82 3.14 5.53 15.16
CA ILE A 82 3.95 4.31 15.21
C ILE A 82 3.78 3.51 13.91
N SER A 83 2.55 3.42 13.39
CA SER A 83 2.26 2.67 12.17
C SER A 83 3.01 3.23 10.96
N VAL A 84 3.08 4.56 10.83
CA VAL A 84 3.81 5.24 9.74
C VAL A 84 5.31 4.97 9.86
N MET A 85 5.87 5.06 11.07
CA MET A 85 7.28 4.79 11.30
C MET A 85 7.65 3.33 11.02
N ARG A 86 6.82 2.36 11.45
CA ARG A 86 6.99 0.95 11.10
C ARG A 86 7.00 0.74 9.58
N PHE A 87 6.11 1.43 8.87
CA PHE A 87 6.05 1.35 7.41
C PHE A 87 7.33 1.90 6.75
N ILE A 88 7.75 3.12 7.11
CA ILE A 88 8.95 3.77 6.56
C ILE A 88 10.20 2.92 6.83
N MET A 89 10.35 2.42 8.06
CA MET A 89 11.48 1.57 8.41
C MET A 89 11.50 0.28 7.58
N ARG A 90 10.36 -0.39 7.45
CA ARG A 90 10.25 -1.61 6.64
C ARG A 90 10.60 -1.35 5.17
N THR A 91 10.14 -0.23 4.59
CA THR A 91 10.50 0.14 3.21
C THR A 91 12.00 0.43 3.06
N ALA A 92 12.61 1.13 4.03
CA ALA A 92 14.03 1.43 4.01
C ALA A 92 14.88 0.16 4.12
N ILE A 93 14.47 -0.80 4.93
CA ILE A 93 15.19 -2.08 5.06
C ILE A 93 15.09 -2.90 3.78
N VAL A 94 13.91 -2.97 3.15
CA VAL A 94 13.77 -3.66 1.85
C VAL A 94 14.67 -3.01 0.81
N PHE A 95 14.70 -1.66 0.77
CA PHE A 95 15.59 -0.93 -0.13
C PHE A 95 17.07 -1.30 0.11
N ILE A 96 17.54 -1.20 1.36
CA ILE A 96 18.94 -1.49 1.72
C ILE A 96 19.28 -2.95 1.44
N ALA A 97 18.39 -3.88 1.78
CA ALA A 97 18.58 -5.32 1.57
C ALA A 97 18.78 -5.65 0.08
N VAL A 98 17.89 -5.15 -0.77
CA VAL A 98 17.94 -5.38 -2.23
C VAL A 98 19.15 -4.69 -2.84
N PHE A 99 19.45 -3.47 -2.41
CA PHE A 99 20.61 -2.73 -2.91
C PHE A 99 21.93 -3.44 -2.57
N LEU A 100 22.16 -3.78 -1.31
CA LEU A 100 23.39 -4.43 -0.87
C LEU A 100 23.53 -5.83 -1.47
N SER A 101 22.45 -6.62 -1.47
CA SER A 101 22.48 -7.97 -2.06
C SER A 101 22.75 -7.91 -3.56
N GLY A 102 22.14 -6.95 -4.27
CA GLY A 102 22.37 -6.74 -5.70
C GLY A 102 23.79 -6.29 -5.99
N LEU A 103 24.33 -5.37 -5.19
CA LEU A 103 25.70 -4.88 -5.35
C LEU A 103 26.73 -6.00 -5.13
N LEU A 104 26.59 -6.78 -4.06
CA LEU A 104 27.47 -7.92 -3.76
C LEU A 104 27.42 -9.00 -4.84
N THR A 105 26.24 -9.27 -5.39
CA THR A 105 26.08 -10.29 -6.44
C THR A 105 26.67 -9.83 -7.78
N LEU A 106 26.54 -8.54 -8.12
CA LEU A 106 27.09 -7.98 -9.36
C LEU A 106 28.60 -7.76 -9.32
N SER A 107 29.18 -7.48 -8.15
CA SER A 107 30.64 -7.32 -8.01
C SER A 107 31.43 -8.61 -8.24
N GLU A 108 30.76 -9.76 -8.23
CA GLU A 108 31.38 -11.08 -8.34
C GLU A 108 31.08 -11.78 -9.69
N LEU A 109 30.44 -11.07 -10.62
CA LEU A 109 30.29 -11.56 -12.00
C LEU A 109 31.67 -11.48 -12.69
N PRO A 110 32.23 -12.60 -13.18
CA PRO A 110 33.52 -12.59 -13.86
C PRO A 110 33.40 -11.78 -15.15
N GLY A 111 34.03 -10.61 -15.19
CA GLY A 111 34.11 -9.74 -16.36
C GLY A 111 35.10 -10.26 -17.41
N GLN A 112 34.99 -11.53 -17.80
CA GLN A 112 35.86 -12.14 -18.79
C GLN A 112 35.05 -13.03 -19.71
N LEU A 113 34.84 -12.58 -20.94
CA LEU A 113 34.76 -13.44 -22.12
C LEU A 113 34.94 -12.57 -23.37
N SER A 114 36.03 -12.79 -24.09
CA SER A 114 36.11 -12.47 -25.51
C SER A 114 35.20 -13.45 -26.25
N PHE A 115 34.23 -12.95 -27.01
CA PHE A 115 33.41 -13.81 -27.86
C PHE A 115 33.50 -13.35 -29.31
N ASN A 116 33.77 -14.31 -30.19
CA ASN A 116 33.77 -14.13 -31.63
C ASN A 116 32.45 -14.73 -32.14
N ASN A 117 31.46 -13.87 -32.39
CA ASN A 117 30.15 -14.29 -32.89
C ASN A 117 30.15 -14.17 -34.42
N PRO A 118 29.85 -15.23 -35.19
CA PRO A 118 29.85 -15.19 -36.66
C PRO A 118 28.74 -14.30 -37.27
N PHE A 119 27.77 -13.84 -36.48
CA PHE A 119 26.75 -12.86 -36.90
C PHE A 119 27.02 -11.43 -36.41
N LEU A 120 28.06 -11.24 -35.60
CA LEU A 120 28.52 -9.94 -35.09
C LEU A 120 30.05 -9.89 -35.22
N GLU A 121 30.54 -10.00 -36.45
CA GLU A 121 31.96 -9.81 -36.76
C GLU A 121 32.45 -8.48 -36.18
N GLY A 122 33.42 -8.55 -35.26
CA GLY A 122 34.31 -7.42 -34.95
C GLY A 122 34.06 -6.63 -33.65
N ILE A 123 33.06 -6.92 -32.81
CA ILE A 123 32.94 -6.22 -31.52
C ILE A 123 33.80 -6.92 -30.47
N THR A 124 35.07 -6.54 -30.42
CA THR A 124 35.99 -6.88 -29.32
C THR A 124 35.72 -5.95 -28.14
N PHE A 125 35.11 -6.48 -27.07
CA PHE A 125 34.98 -5.75 -25.80
C PHE A 125 36.34 -5.78 -25.08
N ASN A 126 37.14 -4.74 -25.30
CA ASN A 126 38.46 -4.61 -24.67
C ASN A 126 38.36 -4.38 -23.14
N GLU A 127 38.97 -5.31 -22.41
CA GLU A 127 39.74 -5.21 -21.17
C GLU A 127 39.26 -4.34 -19.98
N GLY A 128 38.98 -5.02 -18.87
CA GLY A 128 39.61 -4.70 -17.58
C GLY A 128 39.09 -3.51 -16.77
N ARG A 129 38.09 -2.77 -17.23
CA ARG A 129 37.46 -1.73 -16.39
C ARG A 129 36.27 -2.31 -15.65
N SER A 130 36.32 -2.27 -14.30
CA SER A 130 35.13 -2.49 -13.46
C SER A 130 33.99 -1.66 -14.07
N ILE A 131 32.87 -2.30 -14.40
CA ILE A 131 31.76 -1.67 -15.14
C ILE A 131 31.44 -0.33 -14.48
N GLN A 132 31.82 0.77 -15.16
CA GLN A 132 31.67 2.11 -14.63
C GLN A 132 30.16 2.41 -14.54
N GLY A 133 29.61 2.35 -13.33
CA GLY A 133 28.15 2.44 -13.10
C GLY A 133 27.43 1.13 -12.78
N ALA A 134 28.13 0.05 -12.41
CA ALA A 134 27.52 -1.21 -11.94
C ALA A 134 26.51 -1.03 -10.81
N TRP A 135 26.67 0.01 -9.97
CA TRP A 135 25.73 0.36 -8.89
C TRP A 135 24.36 0.85 -9.38
N ARG A 136 24.24 1.29 -10.64
CA ARG A 136 22.99 1.85 -11.19
C ARG A 136 21.88 0.80 -11.27
N PHE A 137 22.21 -0.44 -11.62
CA PHE A 137 21.23 -1.52 -11.74
C PHE A 137 20.70 -2.02 -10.39
N PRO A 138 21.54 -2.33 -9.38
CA PRO A 138 21.07 -2.62 -8.02
C PRO A 138 20.27 -1.47 -7.41
N LEU A 139 20.66 -0.21 -7.68
CA LEU A 139 19.90 0.95 -7.21
C LEU A 139 18.52 1.03 -7.85
N PHE A 140 18.43 0.86 -9.17
CA PHE A 140 17.16 0.82 -9.89
C PHE A 140 16.24 -0.30 -9.37
N MET A 141 16.77 -1.50 -9.19
CA MET A 141 16.03 -2.63 -8.63
C MET A 141 15.60 -2.34 -7.18
N ALA A 142 16.48 -1.78 -6.35
CA ALA A 142 16.14 -1.41 -4.98
C ALA A 142 14.99 -0.38 -4.93
N VAL A 143 14.97 0.61 -5.84
CA VAL A 143 13.86 1.57 -5.94
C VAL A 143 12.55 0.86 -6.28
N ILE A 144 12.54 -0.01 -7.30
CA ILE A 144 11.33 -0.77 -7.67
C ILE A 144 10.84 -1.60 -6.48
N PHE A 145 11.71 -2.37 -5.85
CA PHE A 145 11.34 -3.22 -4.72
C PHE A 145 10.88 -2.40 -3.50
N ALA A 146 11.46 -1.23 -3.26
CA ALA A 146 11.05 -0.33 -2.18
C ALA A 146 9.65 0.27 -2.41
N THR A 147 9.17 0.35 -3.65
CA THR A 147 7.80 0.78 -3.94
C THR A 147 6.75 -0.33 -3.72
N ILE A 148 7.13 -1.61 -3.75
CA ILE A 148 6.21 -2.75 -3.58
C ILE A 148 5.40 -2.67 -2.27
N PRO A 149 5.99 -2.39 -1.08
CA PRO A 149 5.22 -2.25 0.14
C PRO A 149 4.14 -1.16 0.07
N TYR A 150 4.42 -0.04 -0.62
CA TYR A 150 3.46 1.03 -0.83
C TYR A 150 2.32 0.59 -1.73
N PHE A 151 2.61 -0.05 -2.87
CA PHE A 151 1.58 -0.59 -3.76
C PHE A 151 0.73 -1.66 -3.08
N ARG A 152 1.35 -2.55 -2.29
CA ARG A 152 0.62 -3.53 -1.47
C ARG A 152 -0.30 -2.84 -0.46
N MET A 153 0.17 -1.81 0.24
CA MET A 153 -0.65 -1.04 1.17
C MET A 153 -1.83 -0.38 0.44
N ARG A 154 -1.59 0.24 -0.72
CA ARG A 154 -2.62 0.88 -1.54
C ARG A 154 -3.63 -0.13 -2.08
N TYR A 155 -3.18 -1.32 -2.44
CA TYR A 155 -4.05 -2.43 -2.87
C TYR A 155 -4.95 -2.89 -1.73
N ILE A 156 -4.39 -3.16 -0.55
CA ILE A 156 -5.15 -3.56 0.64
C ILE A 156 -6.12 -2.45 1.05
N TYR A 157 -5.68 -1.19 1.06
CA TYR A 157 -6.51 -0.04 1.39
C TYR A 157 -7.74 -0.02 0.51
N ALA A 158 -7.53 -0.15 -0.78
CA ALA A 158 -8.62 -0.04 -1.72
C ALA A 158 -9.51 -1.31 -1.66
N GLN A 159 -8.98 -2.51 -1.41
CA GLN A 159 -9.82 -3.69 -1.16
C GLN A 159 -10.68 -3.50 0.08
N ARG A 160 -10.07 -3.01 1.16
CA ARG A 160 -10.75 -2.68 2.40
C ARG A 160 -11.77 -1.59 2.20
N LYS A 161 -11.53 -0.58 1.36
CA LYS A 161 -12.49 0.50 1.06
C LYS A 161 -13.80 -0.09 0.50
N VAL A 162 -13.67 -1.03 -0.43
CA VAL A 162 -14.81 -1.76 -1.00
C VAL A 162 -15.52 -2.63 0.04
N HIS A 163 -14.78 -3.35 0.90
CA HIS A 163 -15.42 -4.13 1.96
C HIS A 163 -16.09 -3.22 3.00
N GLY A 164 -15.42 -2.11 3.35
CA GLY A 164 -15.88 -1.10 4.30
C GLY A 164 -17.18 -0.45 3.91
N SER A 165 -17.42 -0.19 2.62
CA SER A 165 -18.72 0.32 2.16
C SER A 165 -19.87 -0.66 2.39
N TYR A 166 -19.62 -1.97 2.26
CA TYR A 166 -20.62 -3.00 2.57
C TYR A 166 -20.75 -3.23 4.09
N ASP A 167 -19.63 -3.29 4.78
CA ASP A 167 -19.54 -3.47 6.23
C ASP A 167 -20.21 -2.30 6.97
N LEU A 168 -20.26 -1.10 6.38
CA LEU A 168 -20.96 0.07 6.93
C LEU A 168 -22.46 -0.20 7.12
N LEU A 169 -23.07 -1.01 6.26
CA LEU A 169 -24.49 -1.38 6.43
C LEU A 169 -24.71 -2.12 7.74
N ASP A 170 -23.83 -3.06 8.08
CA ASP A 170 -23.91 -3.81 9.33
C ASP A 170 -23.69 -2.88 10.54
N VAL A 171 -22.78 -1.91 10.40
CA VAL A 171 -22.54 -0.87 11.42
C VAL A 171 -23.80 -0.05 11.66
N VAL A 172 -24.46 0.44 10.60
CA VAL A 172 -25.69 1.24 10.72
C VAL A 172 -26.81 0.40 11.35
N LYS A 173 -27.01 -0.85 10.88
CA LYS A 173 -28.00 -1.78 11.43
C LYS A 173 -27.81 -2.04 12.92
N ILE A 174 -26.58 -2.27 13.37
CA ILE A 174 -26.31 -2.51 14.79
C ILE A 174 -26.48 -1.21 15.58
N SER A 175 -25.98 -0.09 15.07
CA SER A 175 -26.07 1.23 15.74
C SER A 175 -27.52 1.66 15.97
N THR A 176 -28.44 1.36 15.03
CA THR A 176 -29.89 1.65 15.20
C THR A 176 -30.52 1.00 16.43
N LYS A 177 -29.94 -0.09 16.96
CA LYS A 177 -30.44 -0.79 18.15
C LYS A 177 -30.00 -0.11 19.45
N PHE A 178 -28.88 0.61 19.43
CA PHE A 178 -28.25 1.19 20.61
C PHE A 178 -28.45 2.70 20.73
N THR A 179 -29.25 3.34 19.88
CA THR A 179 -29.46 4.81 19.85
C THR A 179 -30.01 5.44 21.13
N HIS A 180 -30.39 4.64 22.12
CA HIS A 180 -30.78 5.12 23.46
C HIS A 180 -29.58 5.50 24.33
N LEU A 181 -28.37 5.06 23.97
CA LEU A 181 -27.11 5.39 24.64
C LEU A 181 -26.49 6.65 24.03
N SER A 182 -25.54 7.26 24.75
CA SER A 182 -24.68 8.33 24.23
C SER A 182 -23.84 7.85 23.04
N VAL A 183 -23.44 8.77 22.15
CA VAL A 183 -22.82 8.45 20.85
C VAL A 183 -21.54 7.62 21.01
N ASP A 184 -20.70 7.95 22.00
CA ASP A 184 -19.50 7.19 22.37
C ASP A 184 -19.84 5.72 22.72
N SER A 185 -20.86 5.52 23.54
CA SER A 185 -21.33 4.21 23.98
C SER A 185 -22.00 3.43 22.84
N VAL A 186 -22.71 4.10 21.93
CA VAL A 186 -23.25 3.47 20.72
C VAL A 186 -22.12 2.92 19.86
N LEU A 187 -21.07 3.72 19.64
CA LEU A 187 -19.95 3.33 18.79
C LEU A 187 -19.16 2.16 19.38
N ASP A 188 -18.90 2.16 20.70
CA ASP A 188 -18.15 1.08 21.34
C ASP A 188 -18.97 -0.23 21.39
N ARG A 189 -20.27 -0.14 21.76
CA ARG A 189 -21.18 -1.30 21.72
C ARG A 189 -21.32 -1.85 20.31
N THR A 190 -21.51 -0.99 19.31
CA THR A 190 -21.55 -1.43 17.91
C THR A 190 -20.25 -2.13 17.54
N ALA A 191 -19.09 -1.59 17.90
CA ALA A 191 -17.81 -2.22 17.61
C ALA A 191 -17.65 -3.61 18.26
N ASP A 192 -18.20 -3.82 19.45
CA ASP A 192 -18.15 -5.12 20.14
C ASP A 192 -19.07 -6.16 19.50
N PHE A 193 -20.25 -5.76 19.01
CA PHE A 193 -21.18 -6.66 18.31
C PHE A 193 -20.79 -6.97 16.86
N LEU A 194 -19.81 -6.26 16.29
CA LEU A 194 -19.29 -6.55 14.96
C LEU A 194 -18.37 -7.78 14.95
N THR A 195 -18.53 -8.60 13.91
CA THR A 195 -17.66 -9.75 13.66
C THR A 195 -16.20 -9.32 13.45
N ASP A 196 -15.24 -10.14 13.86
CA ASP A 196 -13.80 -9.84 13.72
C ASP A 196 -13.31 -9.74 12.27
N LYS A 197 -14.14 -10.16 11.32
CA LYS A 197 -13.88 -10.02 9.88
C LYS A 197 -14.19 -8.61 9.37
N ASN A 198 -15.07 -7.87 10.06
CA ASN A 198 -15.50 -6.54 9.66
C ASN A 198 -14.33 -5.55 9.76
N VAL A 199 -14.09 -4.81 8.67
CA VAL A 199 -12.96 -3.90 8.53
C VAL A 199 -13.13 -2.63 9.38
N LEU A 200 -14.37 -2.26 9.71
CA LEU A 200 -14.71 -1.03 10.41
C LEU A 200 -14.61 -1.14 11.93
N LYS A 201 -14.46 -2.33 12.50
CA LYS A 201 -14.35 -2.55 13.95
C LYS A 201 -13.27 -1.69 14.60
N GLY A 202 -12.07 -1.64 14.02
CA GLY A 202 -10.96 -0.80 14.50
C GLY A 202 -11.25 0.70 14.38
N PRO A 203 -11.58 1.21 13.18
CA PRO A 203 -11.99 2.60 12.96
C PRO A 203 -13.13 3.08 13.87
N LEU A 204 -14.12 2.23 14.17
CA LEU A 204 -15.22 2.57 15.07
C LEU A 204 -14.78 2.73 16.52
N LYS A 205 -13.89 1.88 17.02
CA LYS A 205 -13.33 2.05 18.38
C LYS A 205 -12.52 3.34 18.50
N LEU A 206 -11.76 3.69 17.46
CA LEU A 206 -11.03 4.95 17.41
C LEU A 206 -11.98 6.16 17.36
N LEU A 207 -13.08 6.05 16.61
CA LEU A 207 -14.10 7.07 16.55
C LEU A 207 -14.81 7.23 17.91
N GLY A 208 -15.24 6.14 18.55
CA GLY A 208 -15.86 6.18 19.88
C GLY A 208 -14.92 6.77 20.94
N ALA A 209 -13.64 6.41 20.90
CA ALA A 209 -12.62 7.01 21.76
C ALA A 209 -12.48 8.52 21.52
N ALA A 210 -12.59 8.99 20.26
CA ALA A 210 -12.59 10.41 19.93
C ALA A 210 -13.83 11.14 20.46
N PHE A 211 -15.02 10.54 20.33
CA PHE A 211 -16.26 11.09 20.92
C PHE A 211 -16.20 11.17 22.46
N SER A 212 -15.51 10.24 23.13
CA SER A 212 -15.39 10.28 24.60
C SER A 212 -14.34 11.26 25.14
N ASN A 213 -13.30 11.61 24.36
CA ASN A 213 -12.11 12.30 24.87
C ASN A 213 -11.73 13.58 24.09
N TYR A 214 -12.60 14.10 23.23
CA TYR A 214 -12.27 15.31 22.47
C TYR A 214 -12.17 16.53 23.40
N SER A 215 -11.09 17.31 23.25
CA SER A 215 -10.93 18.58 23.99
C SER A 215 -11.51 19.77 23.22
N ASN A 216 -11.64 19.65 21.89
CA ASN A 216 -12.15 20.69 21.00
C ASN A 216 -13.05 20.07 19.93
N GLU A 217 -14.12 20.78 19.56
CA GLU A 217 -15.03 20.36 18.48
C GLU A 217 -14.29 20.15 17.14
N LYS A 218 -13.26 20.95 16.87
CA LYS A 218 -12.43 20.82 15.66
C LYS A 218 -11.71 19.48 15.58
N GLU A 219 -11.27 18.93 16.72
CA GLU A 219 -10.60 17.63 16.78
C GLU A 219 -11.58 16.50 16.48
N LEU A 220 -12.79 16.59 17.04
CA LEU A 220 -13.87 15.65 16.77
C LEU A 220 -14.25 15.65 15.28
N VAL A 221 -14.43 16.83 14.67
CA VAL A 221 -14.74 16.96 13.25
C VAL A 221 -13.62 16.43 12.35
N GLU A 222 -12.35 16.59 12.73
CA GLU A 222 -11.22 16.07 11.96
C GLU A 222 -11.16 14.53 11.98
N GLU A 223 -11.34 13.90 13.15
CA GLU A 223 -11.37 12.43 13.26
C GLU A 223 -12.63 11.83 12.64
N ALA A 224 -13.78 12.49 12.79
CA ALA A 224 -15.03 12.12 12.12
C ALA A 224 -14.91 12.21 10.59
N GLY A 225 -14.29 13.29 10.10
CA GLY A 225 -13.94 13.46 8.70
C GLY A 225 -12.92 12.43 8.20
N ARG A 226 -11.99 11.99 9.06
CA ARG A 226 -11.05 10.92 8.74
C ARG A 226 -11.75 9.59 8.53
N PHE A 227 -12.73 9.26 9.37
CA PHE A 227 -13.55 8.05 9.24
C PHE A 227 -14.35 8.07 7.93
N SER A 228 -15.09 9.15 7.66
CA SER A 228 -15.91 9.25 6.44
C SER A 228 -15.06 9.21 5.17
N ASN A 229 -13.91 9.88 5.15
CA ASN A 229 -12.99 9.87 4.00
C ASN A 229 -12.32 8.50 3.78
N ALA A 230 -12.08 7.73 4.85
CA ALA A 230 -11.49 6.39 4.74
C ALA A 230 -12.43 5.42 4.01
N ILE A 231 -13.73 5.50 4.31
CA ILE A 231 -14.77 4.74 3.60
C ILE A 231 -15.06 5.36 2.23
N GLY A 232 -15.10 6.70 2.17
CA GLY A 232 -15.23 7.51 0.98
C GLY A 232 -16.53 7.27 0.22
N THR A 233 -17.65 7.17 0.95
CA THR A 233 -19.01 7.09 0.43
C THR A 233 -19.87 8.23 1.00
N THR A 234 -20.92 8.61 0.28
CA THR A 234 -21.93 9.57 0.75
C THR A 234 -22.62 9.10 2.02
N PHE A 235 -22.91 7.80 2.11
CA PHE A 235 -23.46 7.20 3.33
C PHE A 235 -22.56 7.33 4.56
N ALA A 236 -21.25 7.26 4.40
CA ALA A 236 -20.33 7.45 5.51
C ALA A 236 -20.30 8.91 5.98
N LEU A 237 -20.51 9.87 5.06
CA LEU A 237 -20.66 11.29 5.40
C LEU A 237 -21.98 11.55 6.12
N GLU A 238 -23.08 10.99 5.64
CA GLU A 238 -24.41 11.10 6.25
C GLU A 238 -24.43 10.48 7.65
N PHE A 239 -23.90 9.26 7.80
CA PHE A 239 -23.74 8.60 9.10
C PHE A 239 -22.96 9.46 10.11
N ILE A 240 -21.84 10.06 9.70
CA ILE A 240 -21.04 10.90 10.57
C ILE A 240 -21.77 12.22 10.89
N SER A 241 -22.46 12.81 9.92
CA SER A 241 -23.28 14.00 10.14
C SER A 241 -24.37 13.75 11.18
N ASP A 242 -25.04 12.59 11.10
CA ASP A 242 -26.06 12.17 12.07
C ASP A 242 -25.47 12.01 13.49
N LEU A 243 -24.28 11.43 13.61
CA LEU A 243 -23.60 11.26 14.89
C LEU A 243 -23.15 12.60 15.50
N LEU A 244 -22.60 13.51 14.70
CA LEU A 244 -22.20 14.85 15.14
C LEU A 244 -23.40 15.69 15.55
N TYR A 245 -24.52 15.55 14.84
CA TYR A 245 -25.78 16.19 15.20
C TYR A 245 -26.35 15.63 16.50
N ALA A 246 -26.33 14.30 16.67
CA ALA A 246 -26.77 13.64 17.89
C ALA A 246 -25.93 14.01 19.12
N GLU A 247 -24.63 14.28 18.94
CA GLU A 247 -23.77 14.76 20.03
C GLU A 247 -24.13 16.19 20.47
N LYS A 248 -24.55 17.05 19.54
CA LYS A 248 -24.92 18.44 19.83
C LYS A 248 -26.33 18.62 20.36
N GLU A 249 -27.29 17.93 19.77
CA GLU A 249 -28.74 18.14 20.03
C GLU A 249 -29.40 16.96 20.75
N GLY A 250 -28.64 15.90 21.03
CA GLY A 250 -29.10 14.69 21.70
C GLY A 250 -29.59 13.59 20.74
N THR A 251 -29.72 12.38 21.27
CA THR A 251 -29.92 11.15 20.46
C THR A 251 -31.35 10.90 19.98
N ARG A 252 -32.28 11.83 20.24
CA ARG A 252 -33.72 11.67 19.97
C ARG A 252 -34.02 11.42 18.48
N TYR A 253 -33.30 12.09 17.57
CA TYR A 253 -33.47 11.96 16.12
C TYR A 253 -32.55 10.93 15.46
N LEU A 254 -31.57 10.40 16.21
CA LEU A 254 -30.57 9.48 15.68
C LEU A 254 -31.21 8.18 15.17
N LYS A 255 -32.21 7.66 15.88
CA LYS A 255 -32.91 6.43 15.48
C LYS A 255 -33.61 6.56 14.13
N SER A 256 -34.35 7.65 13.91
CA SER A 256 -35.06 7.86 12.64
C SER A 256 -34.09 8.06 11.48
N SER A 257 -33.01 8.83 11.69
CA SER A 257 -32.02 9.08 10.64
C SER A 257 -31.30 7.80 10.22
N LEU A 258 -30.81 7.02 11.19
CA LEU A 258 -30.13 5.77 10.90
C LEU A 258 -31.04 4.71 10.27
N MET A 259 -32.35 4.71 10.57
CA MET A 259 -33.32 3.82 9.90
C MET A 259 -33.52 4.18 8.43
N LEU A 260 -33.60 5.47 8.10
CA LEU A 260 -33.69 5.95 6.72
C LEU A 260 -32.40 5.61 5.95
N LEU A 261 -31.24 5.86 6.57
CA LEU A 261 -29.94 5.52 6.03
C LEU A 261 -29.82 4.02 5.74
N ASN A 262 -30.23 3.17 6.68
CA ASN A 262 -30.22 1.70 6.50
C ASN A 262 -31.04 1.28 5.27
N ARG A 263 -32.26 1.82 5.12
CA ARG A 263 -33.13 1.50 3.98
C ARG A 263 -32.53 1.93 2.64
N SER A 264 -31.94 3.12 2.60
CA SER A 264 -31.26 3.65 1.39
C SER A 264 -30.07 2.78 1.00
N MET A 265 -29.25 2.38 1.98
CA MET A 265 -28.09 1.50 1.76
C MET A 265 -28.49 0.09 1.30
N GLU A 266 -29.58 -0.48 1.82
CA GLU A 266 -30.08 -1.79 1.37
C GLU A 266 -30.53 -1.75 -0.10
N GLN A 267 -31.28 -0.72 -0.50
CA GLN A 267 -31.77 -0.55 -1.86
C GLN A 267 -30.61 -0.39 -2.87
N GLN A 268 -29.59 0.40 -2.51
CA GLN A 268 -28.42 0.55 -3.38
C GLN A 268 -27.57 -0.72 -3.45
N ARG A 269 -27.45 -1.48 -2.35
CA ARG A 269 -26.70 -2.75 -2.33
C ARG A 269 -27.26 -3.76 -3.32
N GLU A 270 -28.59 -3.90 -3.40
CA GLU A 270 -29.24 -4.82 -4.33
C GLU A 270 -28.93 -4.44 -5.79
N THR A 271 -29.02 -3.15 -6.10
CA THR A 271 -28.71 -2.61 -7.44
C THR A 271 -27.26 -2.91 -7.83
N ILE A 272 -26.31 -2.71 -6.91
CA ILE A 272 -24.89 -2.95 -7.11
C ILE A 272 -24.56 -4.43 -7.36
N LEU A 273 -25.20 -5.35 -6.64
CA LEU A 273 -24.94 -6.78 -6.79
C LEU A 273 -25.32 -7.28 -8.19
N THR A 274 -26.38 -6.73 -8.78
CA THR A 274 -26.79 -7.06 -10.16
C THR A 274 -25.78 -6.56 -11.20
N VAL A 275 -25.24 -5.35 -11.05
CA VAL A 275 -24.27 -4.75 -11.99
C VAL A 275 -22.89 -5.42 -11.89
N LYS A 276 -22.48 -5.84 -10.70
CA LYS A 276 -21.17 -6.47 -10.45
C LYS A 276 -20.99 -7.79 -11.20
N ALA A 277 -22.07 -8.48 -11.54
CA ALA A 277 -22.03 -9.72 -12.32
C ALA A 277 -21.52 -9.51 -13.76
N GLY A 278 -21.69 -8.33 -14.35
CA GLY A 278 -21.30 -8.06 -15.74
C GLY A 278 -19.89 -7.51 -15.97
N SER A 279 -19.22 -6.98 -14.94
CA SER A 279 -17.97 -6.21 -15.09
C SER A 279 -16.68 -6.99 -14.77
N ARG A 280 -16.78 -8.18 -14.17
CA ARG A 280 -15.62 -8.93 -13.64
C ARG A 280 -14.71 -9.47 -14.75
N ASP A 281 -15.25 -9.76 -15.93
CA ASP A 281 -14.56 -10.49 -17.00
C ASP A 281 -13.55 -9.64 -17.78
N ALA A 282 -13.84 -8.35 -17.98
CA ALA A 282 -12.95 -7.45 -18.74
C ALA A 282 -11.62 -7.19 -18.02
N ILE A 283 -11.61 -7.26 -16.68
CA ILE A 283 -10.46 -6.93 -15.83
C ILE A 283 -9.49 -8.10 -15.76
N SER A 284 -9.99 -9.34 -15.66
CA SER A 284 -9.15 -10.54 -15.74
C SER A 284 -8.44 -10.65 -17.08
N LEU A 285 -9.11 -10.31 -18.18
CA LEU A 285 -8.56 -10.44 -19.52
C LEU A 285 -7.28 -9.60 -19.73
N GLY A 286 -7.25 -8.37 -19.22
CA GLY A 286 -6.10 -7.46 -19.41
C GLY A 286 -4.85 -7.85 -18.61
N LEU A 287 -5.00 -8.43 -17.42
CA LEU A 287 -3.88 -8.80 -16.56
C LEU A 287 -3.26 -10.14 -17.00
N TYR A 288 -4.09 -11.12 -17.33
CA TYR A 288 -3.62 -12.40 -17.87
C TYR A 288 -3.05 -12.26 -19.30
N GLY A 289 -3.61 -11.37 -20.12
CA GLY A 289 -3.10 -11.09 -21.48
C GLY A 289 -1.67 -10.57 -21.48
N ASN A 290 -1.35 -9.56 -20.65
CA ASN A 290 0.01 -9.01 -20.59
C ASN A 290 1.05 -9.99 -20.05
N LEU A 291 0.65 -10.84 -19.10
CA LEU A 291 1.54 -11.85 -18.52
C LEU A 291 1.84 -12.96 -19.53
N LEU A 292 0.83 -13.38 -20.31
CA LEU A 292 0.98 -14.34 -21.39
C LEU A 292 1.87 -13.80 -22.52
N VAL A 293 1.66 -12.55 -22.94
CA VAL A 293 2.50 -11.90 -23.96
C VAL A 293 3.96 -11.88 -23.50
N LEU A 294 4.25 -11.45 -22.27
CA LEU A 294 5.61 -11.43 -21.75
C LEU A 294 6.28 -12.81 -21.79
N VAL A 295 5.61 -13.84 -21.28
CA VAL A 295 6.15 -15.21 -21.25
C VAL A 295 6.41 -15.72 -22.67
N SER A 296 5.51 -15.44 -23.61
CA SER A 296 5.70 -15.77 -25.03
C SER A 296 6.89 -15.04 -25.64
N THR A 297 7.07 -13.74 -25.40
CA THR A 297 8.17 -12.97 -26.00
C THR A 297 9.52 -13.42 -25.43
N VAL A 298 9.63 -13.59 -24.11
CA VAL A 298 10.86 -14.07 -23.46
C VAL A 298 11.18 -15.50 -23.91
N GLY A 299 10.18 -16.39 -23.96
CA GLY A 299 10.35 -17.76 -24.44
C GLY A 299 10.82 -17.82 -25.89
N THR A 300 10.30 -16.95 -26.76
CA THR A 300 10.71 -16.87 -28.18
C THR A 300 12.16 -16.39 -28.31
N PHE A 301 12.57 -15.38 -27.54
CA PHE A 301 13.96 -14.91 -27.53
C PHE A 301 14.94 -15.96 -26.97
N MET A 302 14.55 -16.67 -25.91
CA MET A 302 15.35 -17.77 -25.35
C MET A 302 15.51 -18.93 -26.36
N TYR A 303 14.46 -19.23 -27.12
CA TYR A 303 14.52 -20.24 -28.17
C TYR A 303 15.43 -19.81 -29.32
N MET A 304 15.37 -18.55 -29.75
CA MET A 304 16.12 -18.05 -30.91
C MET A 304 17.63 -17.87 -30.63
N LEU A 305 18.01 -17.47 -29.41
CA LEU A 305 19.41 -17.16 -29.06
C LEU A 305 20.15 -18.32 -28.38
N LYS A 306 19.47 -19.42 -28.06
CA LYS A 306 19.86 -20.42 -27.03
C LYS A 306 19.89 -19.81 -25.61
N PRO A 307 19.44 -20.53 -24.57
CA PRO A 307 19.32 -20.00 -23.21
C PRO A 307 20.62 -19.42 -22.64
N ASP A 308 21.74 -20.13 -22.81
CA ASP A 308 23.02 -19.72 -22.22
C ASP A 308 23.53 -18.37 -22.77
N ILE A 309 23.37 -18.15 -24.09
CA ILE A 309 23.81 -16.94 -24.77
C ILE A 309 22.86 -15.77 -24.45
N TYR A 310 21.54 -16.03 -24.38
CA TYR A 310 20.55 -15.02 -23.97
C TYR A 310 20.87 -14.47 -22.57
N PHE A 311 21.20 -15.35 -21.62
CA PHE A 311 21.50 -14.93 -20.25
C PHE A 311 22.83 -14.18 -20.14
N GLN A 312 23.87 -14.59 -20.87
CA GLN A 312 25.15 -13.86 -20.92
C GLN A 312 24.96 -12.46 -21.51
N LEU A 313 24.27 -12.35 -22.66
CA LEU A 313 23.95 -11.05 -23.27
C LEU A 313 23.14 -10.15 -22.36
N GLN A 314 22.17 -10.68 -21.62
CA GLN A 314 21.26 -9.90 -20.79
C GLN A 314 21.91 -9.37 -19.50
N PHE A 315 22.81 -10.13 -18.87
CA PHE A 315 23.37 -9.78 -17.56
C PHE A 315 24.80 -9.26 -17.58
N GLU A 316 25.58 -9.55 -18.63
CA GLU A 316 26.99 -9.14 -18.71
C GLU A 316 27.19 -7.87 -19.57
N THR A 317 26.26 -7.55 -20.48
CA THR A 317 26.35 -6.34 -21.30
C THR A 317 25.55 -5.17 -20.70
N THR A 318 26.07 -3.94 -20.87
CA THR A 318 25.37 -2.71 -20.46
C THR A 318 24.06 -2.51 -21.22
N VAL A 319 24.02 -2.90 -22.49
CA VAL A 319 22.83 -2.86 -23.35
C VAL A 319 21.78 -3.85 -22.84
N GLY A 320 22.16 -5.09 -22.52
CA GLY A 320 21.28 -6.10 -21.95
C GLY A 320 20.68 -5.69 -20.61
N LEU A 321 21.49 -5.13 -19.71
CA LEU A 321 21.00 -4.60 -18.43
C LEU A 321 20.02 -3.43 -18.64
N SER A 322 20.29 -2.53 -19.59
CA SER A 322 19.36 -1.44 -19.91
C SER A 322 18.05 -1.95 -20.51
N PHE A 323 18.10 -2.96 -21.37
CA PHE A 323 16.92 -3.60 -21.94
C PHE A 323 16.09 -4.31 -20.87
N LEU A 324 16.76 -4.99 -19.92
CA LEU A 324 16.10 -5.57 -18.74
C LEU A 324 15.39 -4.51 -17.89
N MET A 325 16.04 -3.37 -17.65
CA MET A 325 15.42 -2.25 -16.92
C MET A 325 14.15 -1.75 -17.63
N VAL A 326 14.17 -1.65 -18.97
CA VAL A 326 13.00 -1.23 -19.76
C VAL A 326 11.86 -2.25 -19.64
N ILE A 327 12.16 -3.55 -19.78
CA ILE A 327 11.15 -4.62 -19.64
C ILE A 327 10.53 -4.61 -18.24
N VAL A 328 11.36 -4.57 -17.19
CA VAL A 328 10.89 -4.55 -15.79
C VAL A 328 10.08 -3.28 -15.52
N SER A 329 10.50 -2.12 -16.04
CA SER A 329 9.72 -0.87 -15.95
C SER A 329 8.36 -1.00 -16.65
N GLY A 330 8.33 -1.53 -17.87
CA GLY A 330 7.11 -1.71 -18.64
C GLY A 330 6.11 -2.64 -17.97
N LEU A 331 6.59 -3.77 -17.44
CA LEU A 331 5.79 -4.69 -16.63
C LEU A 331 5.25 -4.02 -15.38
N PHE A 332 6.11 -3.28 -14.67
CA PHE A 332 5.73 -2.59 -13.46
C PHE A 332 4.66 -1.53 -13.71
N ILE A 333 4.84 -0.68 -14.74
CA ILE A 333 3.87 0.33 -15.14
C ILE A 333 2.56 -0.32 -15.58
N SER A 334 2.63 -1.37 -16.40
CA SER A 334 1.45 -2.13 -16.84
C SER A 334 0.68 -2.72 -15.66
N PHE A 335 1.39 -3.31 -14.70
CA PHE A 335 0.79 -3.83 -13.46
C PHE A 335 0.11 -2.72 -12.65
N VAL A 336 0.75 -1.56 -12.51
CA VAL A 336 0.17 -0.40 -11.80
C VAL A 336 -1.09 0.10 -12.50
N ILE A 337 -1.07 0.26 -13.82
CA ILE A 337 -2.22 0.71 -14.62
C ILE A 337 -3.37 -0.28 -14.54
N SER A 338 -3.09 -1.58 -14.74
CA SER A 338 -4.08 -2.64 -14.61
C SER A 338 -4.72 -2.65 -13.22
N THR A 339 -3.93 -2.49 -12.16
CA THR A 339 -4.44 -2.42 -10.78
C THR A 339 -5.30 -1.17 -10.52
N ILE A 340 -5.04 -0.05 -11.21
CA ILE A 340 -5.86 1.17 -11.12
C ILE A 340 -7.20 0.99 -11.85
N LEU A 341 -7.18 0.39 -13.04
CA LEU A 341 -8.35 0.18 -13.90
C LEU A 341 -9.25 -0.96 -13.42
N ALA A 342 -8.70 -1.93 -12.69
CA ALA A 342 -9.37 -3.13 -12.19
C ALA A 342 -10.49 -2.89 -11.14
N ARG A 343 -11.02 -1.67 -11.02
CA ARG A 343 -11.98 -1.34 -9.96
C ARG A 343 -13.25 -0.73 -10.53
N PRO A 344 -14.40 -1.40 -10.39
CA PRO A 344 -15.68 -0.70 -10.47
C PRO A 344 -15.71 0.31 -9.32
N LYS A 345 -15.92 1.58 -9.67
CA LYS A 345 -16.21 2.63 -8.70
C LYS A 345 -17.58 2.30 -8.10
N LEU A 346 -17.57 1.79 -6.87
CA LEU A 346 -18.73 1.81 -5.99
C LEU A 346 -18.92 3.26 -5.57
N ASP A 347 -19.88 3.89 -6.20
CA ASP A 347 -20.31 5.27 -6.05
C ASP A 347 -19.33 6.38 -6.45
N TYR A 348 -19.94 7.34 -7.14
CA TYR A 348 -19.35 8.51 -7.74
C TYR A 348 -18.91 9.51 -6.66
N HIS A 349 -17.80 10.19 -6.94
CA HIS A 349 -17.67 11.60 -6.62
C HIS A 349 -18.10 12.39 -7.85
#